data_AF-A0A3B9KG02-F1
#
_entry.id   AF-A0A3B9KG02-F1
#
_cell.length_a   1.000
_cell.length_b   1.000
_cell.length_c   1.000
_cell.angle_alpha   90.00
_cell.angle_beta   90.00
_cell.angle_gamma   90.00
#
_symmetry.space_group_name_H-M   'P 1'
#
loop_
_entity.id
_entity.type
_entity.pdbx_description
1 polymer ?
#
loop_
_entity_poly.entity_id
_entity_poly.type
_entity_poly.pdbx_seq_one_letter_code
_entity_poly.pdbx_strand_id
1 'polypeptide(L)'
;MQQGGPEILIGGNSPAALKRSAHWGNGFISGGGGPPMALQGYKLVEEAWQTAGRSGKPRFVACAYFGLGPNATEGINAYIKHYYSFLGPIADMIAGSTPSTPEAIKGAFQAFADIGVDEFVLWPCIPSLDQVDRLAELVG
;
A
#
# COMPACT_ATOMS: atom_id res chain seq x y z
N MET A 1 -1.86 1.28 29.21
CA MET A 1 -1.36 2.16 28.14
C MET A 1 -0.08 1.54 27.57
N GLN A 2 0.15 1.62 26.26
CA GLN A 2 1.39 1.11 25.64
C GLN A 2 2.58 2.01 26.00
N GLN A 3 3.71 1.41 26.37
CA GLN A 3 4.95 2.13 26.62
C GLN A 3 5.46 2.74 25.31
N GLY A 4 5.75 4.05 25.30
CA GLY A 4 6.17 4.77 24.09
C GLY A 4 5.03 5.36 23.24
N GLY A 5 3.76 5.12 23.62
CA GLY A 5 2.60 5.61 22.87
C GLY A 5 2.20 4.69 21.71
N PRO A 6 1.22 5.11 20.87
CA PRO A 6 0.83 4.36 19.68
C PRO A 6 1.95 4.35 18.63
N GLU A 7 1.97 3.32 17.81
CA GLU A 7 2.85 3.27 16.63
C GLU A 7 2.52 4.39 15.65
N ILE A 8 3.54 5.08 15.14
CA ILE A 8 3.41 6.15 14.15
C ILE A 8 4.07 5.73 12.84
N LEU A 9 3.26 5.55 11.79
CA LEU A 9 3.72 5.36 10.41
C LEU A 9 3.61 6.68 9.65
N ILE A 10 4.69 7.07 8.97
CA ILE A 10 4.72 8.32 8.19
C ILE A 10 4.97 7.96 6.73
N GLY A 11 4.04 8.35 5.86
CA GLY A 11 4.17 8.19 4.41
C GLY A 11 4.60 9.46 3.69
N GLY A 12 4.74 9.36 2.36
CA GLY A 12 4.97 10.48 1.46
C GLY A 12 6.24 10.33 0.61
N ASN A 13 6.27 11.04 -0.52
CA ASN A 13 7.31 10.86 -1.55
C ASN A 13 8.41 11.92 -1.51
N SER A 14 8.31 12.94 -0.65
CA SER A 14 9.32 13.99 -0.57
C SER A 14 10.49 13.56 0.32
N PRO A 15 11.72 14.02 0.05
CA PRO A 15 12.86 13.74 0.92
C PRO A 15 12.62 14.13 2.38
N ALA A 16 11.86 15.21 2.62
CA ALA A 16 11.49 15.63 3.97
C ALA A 16 10.54 14.64 4.66
N ALA A 17 9.59 14.04 3.94
CA ALA A 17 8.69 13.03 4.50
C ALA A 17 9.45 11.74 4.86
N LEU A 18 10.33 11.27 3.97
CA LEU A 18 11.17 10.09 4.20
C LEU A 18 12.12 10.27 5.38
N LYS A 19 12.69 11.47 5.55
CA LYS A 19 13.50 11.78 6.75
C LYS A 19 12.67 11.78 8.03
N ARG A 20 11.41 12.25 7.98
CA ARG A 20 10.52 12.24 9.14
C ARG A 20 10.11 10.83 9.55
N SER A 21 9.81 9.94 8.60
CA SER A 21 9.50 8.55 8.92
C SER A 21 10.65 7.86 9.65
N ALA A 22 11.89 8.14 9.24
CA ALA A 22 13.07 7.60 9.90
C ALA A 22 13.37 8.22 11.28
N HIS A 23 13.22 9.54 11.43
CA HIS A 23 13.64 10.22 12.65
C HIS A 23 12.58 10.19 13.75
N TRP A 24 11.30 10.29 13.39
CA TRP A 24 10.19 10.42 14.32
C TRP A 24 9.23 9.24 14.33
N GLY A 25 9.22 8.43 13.27
CA GLY A 25 8.28 7.32 13.09
C GLY A 25 8.80 5.98 13.62
N ASN A 26 7.91 5.01 13.59
CA ASN A 26 8.20 3.59 13.76
C ASN A 26 8.37 2.87 12.41
N GLY A 27 7.97 3.52 11.31
CA GLY A 27 7.98 2.92 10.00
C GLY A 27 7.47 3.85 8.91
N PHE A 28 7.36 3.29 7.71
CA PHE A 28 6.90 3.98 6.52
C PHE A 28 5.74 3.23 5.88
N ILE A 29 4.68 3.99 5.59
CA ILE A 29 3.51 3.51 4.85
C ILE A 29 3.54 4.08 3.44
N SER A 30 3.62 3.21 2.44
CA SER A 30 3.53 3.65 1.05
C SER A 30 2.08 3.97 0.68
N GLY A 31 1.90 4.91 -0.24
CA GLY A 31 0.62 5.07 -0.90
C GLY A 31 0.33 3.90 -1.85
N GLY A 32 -0.74 4.04 -2.63
CA GLY A 32 -0.97 3.16 -3.77
C GLY A 32 0.19 3.21 -4.77
N GLY A 33 0.43 2.09 -5.45
CA GLY A 33 1.53 1.92 -6.39
C GLY A 33 1.98 0.46 -6.45
N GLY A 34 2.89 0.15 -7.37
CA GLY A 34 3.45 -1.20 -7.49
C GLY A 34 4.65 -1.45 -6.56
N PRO A 35 5.04 -2.73 -6.36
CA PRO A 35 6.21 -3.10 -5.55
C PRO A 35 7.50 -2.33 -5.87
N PRO A 36 7.87 -2.02 -7.13
CA PRO A 36 9.09 -1.26 -7.42
C PRO A 36 9.12 0.13 -6.78
N MET A 37 7.97 0.83 -6.77
CA MET A 37 7.87 2.16 -6.17
C MET A 37 7.94 2.10 -4.65
N ALA A 38 7.27 1.11 -4.05
CA ALA A 38 7.33 0.88 -2.61
C ALA A 38 8.77 0.55 -2.15
N LEU A 39 9.44 -0.37 -2.85
CA LEU A 39 10.82 -0.77 -2.56
C LEU A 39 11.80 0.42 -2.64
N GLN A 40 11.61 1.34 -3.59
CA GLN A 40 12.42 2.56 -3.65
C GLN A 40 12.25 3.42 -2.40
N GLY A 41 11.00 3.63 -1.96
CA GLY A 41 10.70 4.35 -0.72
C GLY A 41 11.31 3.68 0.50
N TYR A 42 11.18 2.36 0.61
CA TYR A 42 11.71 1.57 1.72
C TYR A 42 13.23 1.72 1.84
N LYS A 43 13.98 1.55 0.75
CA LYS A 43 15.45 1.74 0.75
C LYS A 43 15.86 3.12 1.26
N LEU A 44 15.20 4.18 0.81
CA LEU A 44 15.49 5.54 1.26
C LEU A 44 15.19 5.74 2.76
N VAL A 45 14.13 5.09 3.28
CA VAL A 45 13.81 5.12 4.70
C VAL A 45 14.80 4.29 5.52
N GLU A 46 15.27 3.13 5.03
CA GLU A 46 16.32 2.35 5.69
C GLU A 46 17.61 3.17 5.82
N GLU A 47 18.05 3.80 4.72
CA GLU A 47 19.22 4.68 4.71
C GLU A 47 19.08 5.84 5.72
N ALA A 48 17.92 6.49 5.74
CA ALA A 48 17.63 7.56 6.69
C ALA A 48 17.56 7.05 8.15
N TRP A 49 17.05 5.83 8.37
CA TRP A 49 16.97 5.18 9.69
C TRP A 49 18.36 4.92 10.26
N GLN A 50 19.25 4.36 9.45
CA GLN A 50 20.65 4.13 9.83
C GLN A 50 21.38 5.46 10.08
N THR A 51 21.17 6.46 9.22
CA THR A 51 21.77 7.79 9.38
C THR A 51 21.31 8.48 10.66
N ALA A 52 20.07 8.24 11.09
CA ALA A 52 19.52 8.77 12.34
C ALA A 52 20.01 7.99 13.59
N GLY A 53 20.84 6.95 13.44
CA GLY A 53 21.36 6.16 14.55
C GLY A 53 20.28 5.32 15.27
N ARG A 54 19.16 5.05 14.60
CA ARG A 54 18.06 4.26 15.16
C ARG A 54 18.42 2.78 15.19
N SER A 55 18.17 2.11 16.31
CA SER A 55 18.30 0.65 16.40
C SER A 55 17.17 -0.07 15.66
N GLY A 56 17.41 -1.30 15.21
CA GLY A 56 16.41 -2.14 14.55
C GLY A 56 16.14 -1.73 13.10
N LYS A 57 14.95 -2.07 12.59
CA LYS A 57 14.48 -1.72 11.25
C LYS A 57 13.17 -0.92 11.31
N PRO A 58 12.91 0.01 10.37
CA PRO A 58 11.58 0.57 10.19
C PRO A 58 10.57 -0.53 9.83
N ARG A 59 9.32 -0.37 10.27
CA ARG A 59 8.20 -1.17 9.79
C ARG A 59 7.78 -0.70 8.39
N PHE A 60 7.59 -1.63 7.46
CA PHE A 60 7.14 -1.31 6.12
C PHE A 60 5.70 -1.75 5.87
N VAL A 61 4.86 -0.78 5.53
CA VAL A 61 3.46 -1.01 5.19
C VAL A 61 3.22 -0.59 3.74
N ALA A 62 2.55 -1.45 2.99
CA ALA A 62 2.11 -1.17 1.63
C ALA A 62 0.60 -1.01 1.56
N CYS A 63 0.12 -0.33 0.52
CA CYS A 63 -1.29 -0.16 0.26
C CYS A 63 -1.63 -0.40 -1.21
N ALA A 64 -2.75 -1.05 -1.49
CA ALA A 64 -3.27 -1.17 -2.86
C ALA A 64 -4.80 -1.18 -2.88
N TYR A 65 -5.35 -0.73 -4.00
CA TYR A 65 -6.77 -0.92 -4.31
C TYR A 65 -7.01 -2.35 -4.82
N PHE A 66 -8.24 -2.84 -4.69
CA PHE A 66 -8.67 -4.08 -5.32
C PHE A 66 -10.18 -4.07 -5.61
N GLY A 67 -10.63 -5.05 -6.40
CA GLY A 67 -12.03 -5.43 -6.50
C GLY A 67 -12.16 -6.93 -6.77
N LEU A 68 -13.20 -7.57 -6.24
CA LEU A 68 -13.47 -8.99 -6.46
C LEU A 68 -14.94 -9.23 -6.81
N GLY A 69 -15.20 -10.31 -7.54
CA GLY A 69 -16.54 -10.73 -7.94
C GLY A 69 -16.95 -10.27 -9.34
N PRO A 70 -18.21 -10.55 -9.74
CA PRO A 70 -18.66 -10.42 -11.14
C PRO A 70 -18.48 -9.02 -11.76
N ASN A 71 -18.54 -7.97 -10.93
CA ASN A 71 -18.46 -6.57 -11.38
C ASN A 71 -17.14 -5.89 -10.98
N ALA A 72 -16.09 -6.68 -10.66
CA ALA A 72 -14.80 -6.16 -10.17
C ALA A 72 -14.24 -5.06 -11.08
N THR A 73 -14.08 -5.35 -12.37
CA THR A 73 -13.52 -4.41 -13.35
C THR A 73 -14.36 -3.15 -13.50
N GLU A 74 -15.69 -3.26 -13.55
CA GLU A 74 -16.57 -2.10 -13.65
C GLU A 74 -16.48 -1.21 -12.40
N GLY A 75 -16.55 -1.81 -11.21
CA GLY A 75 -16.46 -1.10 -9.94
C GLY A 75 -15.11 -0.42 -9.74
N ILE A 76 -14.01 -1.09 -10.10
CA ILE A 76 -12.66 -0.50 -10.12
C ILE A 76 -12.61 0.71 -11.05
N ASN A 77 -13.09 0.56 -12.29
CA ASN A 77 -13.08 1.66 -13.25
C ASN A 77 -13.90 2.86 -12.75
N ALA A 78 -15.10 2.62 -12.20
CA ALA A 78 -15.95 3.67 -11.67
C ALA A 78 -15.27 4.41 -10.51
N TYR A 79 -14.74 3.68 -9.53
CA TYR A 79 -14.12 4.28 -8.35
C TYR A 79 -12.81 5.01 -8.69
N ILE A 80 -11.88 4.32 -9.35
CA ILE A 80 -10.52 4.84 -9.60
C ILE A 80 -10.56 6.03 -10.55
N LYS A 81 -11.34 5.98 -11.63
CA LYS A 81 -11.42 7.09 -12.59
C LYS A 81 -12.13 8.31 -12.01
N HIS A 82 -13.07 8.10 -11.09
CA HIS A 82 -13.67 9.20 -10.35
C HIS A 82 -12.66 9.82 -9.37
N TYR A 83 -12.06 9.01 -8.50
CA TYR A 83 -11.13 9.45 -7.45
C TYR A 83 -9.86 10.10 -8.03
N TYR A 84 -9.30 9.54 -9.10
CA TYR A 84 -8.12 10.06 -9.80
C TYR A 84 -8.45 10.87 -11.06
N SER A 85 -9.68 11.38 -11.21
CA SER A 85 -10.10 12.18 -12.38
C SER A 85 -9.15 13.33 -12.72
N PHE A 86 -8.52 13.93 -11.72
CA PHE A 86 -7.53 15.00 -11.86
C PHE A 86 -6.22 14.58 -12.54
N LEU A 87 -5.95 13.27 -12.68
CA LEU A 87 -4.76 12.73 -13.34
C LEU A 87 -4.96 12.42 -14.84
N GLY A 88 -6.17 12.61 -15.37
CA GLY A 88 -6.47 12.35 -16.78
C GLY A 88 -6.16 10.90 -17.18
N PRO A 89 -5.42 10.64 -18.28
CA PRO A 89 -5.15 9.29 -18.78
C PRO A 89 -4.42 8.35 -17.81
N ILE A 90 -3.73 8.90 -16.80
CA ILE A 90 -3.07 8.07 -15.77
C ILE A 90 -4.13 7.32 -14.93
N ALA A 91 -5.33 7.89 -14.76
CA ALA A 91 -6.41 7.21 -14.03
C ALA A 91 -6.82 5.89 -14.70
N ASP A 92 -6.78 5.81 -16.04
CA ASP A 92 -7.02 4.58 -16.78
C ASP A 92 -5.93 3.53 -16.52
N MET A 93 -4.67 3.97 -16.41
CA MET A 93 -3.54 3.08 -16.09
C MET A 93 -3.65 2.52 -14.65
N ILE A 94 -4.04 3.36 -13.69
CA ILE A 94 -4.27 2.94 -12.30
C ILE A 94 -5.44 1.94 -12.27
N ALA A 95 -6.55 2.24 -12.96
CA ALA A 95 -7.71 1.34 -13.00
C ALA A 95 -7.36 -0.01 -13.64
N GLY A 96 -6.62 0.00 -14.75
CA GLY A 96 -6.22 -1.21 -15.47
C GLY A 96 -5.18 -2.07 -14.74
N SER A 97 -4.41 -1.48 -13.82
CA SER A 97 -3.41 -2.21 -13.00
C SER A 97 -3.94 -2.65 -11.64
N THR A 98 -5.15 -2.23 -11.26
CA THR A 98 -5.77 -2.60 -9.99
C THR A 98 -6.22 -4.08 -10.04
N PRO A 99 -5.79 -4.93 -9.10
CA PRO A 99 -6.17 -6.34 -9.06
C PRO A 99 -7.69 -6.55 -9.02
N SER A 100 -8.19 -7.36 -9.97
CA SER A 100 -9.63 -7.65 -10.13
C SER A 100 -9.98 -9.14 -9.99
N THR A 101 -8.99 -10.01 -9.73
CA THR A 101 -9.17 -11.47 -9.59
C THR A 101 -8.45 -12.01 -8.36
N PRO A 102 -8.87 -13.19 -7.84
CA PRO A 102 -8.17 -13.87 -6.76
C PRO A 102 -6.68 -14.09 -7.02
N GLU A 103 -6.33 -14.49 -8.24
CA GLU A 103 -4.95 -14.80 -8.64
C GLU A 103 -4.10 -13.52 -8.67
N ALA A 104 -4.65 -12.41 -9.16
CA ALA A 104 -3.96 -11.13 -9.19
C ALA A 104 -3.66 -10.61 -7.78
N ILE A 105 -4.61 -10.78 -6.84
CA ILE A 105 -4.42 -10.39 -5.44
C ILE A 105 -3.38 -11.26 -4.75
N LYS A 106 -3.43 -12.59 -4.94
CA LYS A 106 -2.41 -13.50 -4.41
C LYS A 106 -1.02 -13.20 -4.98
N GLY A 107 -0.95 -12.86 -6.27
CA GLY A 107 0.28 -12.38 -6.90
C GLY A 107 0.80 -11.09 -6.27
N ALA A 108 -0.09 -10.14 -5.95
CA ALA A 108 0.28 -8.92 -5.24
C ALA A 108 0.78 -9.22 -3.82
N PHE A 109 0.16 -10.15 -3.08
CA PHE A 109 0.65 -10.59 -1.76
C PHE A 109 2.09 -11.07 -1.83
N GLN A 110 2.38 -11.97 -2.77
CA GLN A 110 3.74 -12.49 -2.94
C GLN A 110 4.72 -11.37 -3.33
N ALA A 111 4.35 -10.54 -4.31
CA ALA A 111 5.25 -9.51 -4.82
C ALA A 111 5.59 -8.43 -3.77
N PHE A 112 4.67 -8.11 -2.86
CA PHE A 112 4.94 -7.21 -1.74
C PHE A 112 5.70 -7.91 -0.60
N ALA A 113 5.42 -9.18 -0.32
CA ALA A 113 6.19 -9.97 0.64
C ALA A 113 7.67 -10.10 0.22
N ASP A 114 7.93 -10.32 -1.08
CA ASP A 114 9.28 -10.45 -1.65
C ASP A 114 10.15 -9.20 -1.46
N ILE A 115 9.53 -8.03 -1.31
CA ILE A 115 10.23 -6.75 -1.05
C ILE A 115 10.26 -6.37 0.44
N GLY A 116 9.89 -7.28 1.33
CA GLY A 116 10.02 -7.12 2.77
C GLY A 116 8.93 -6.29 3.45
N VAL A 117 7.73 -6.22 2.85
CA VAL A 117 6.57 -5.60 3.50
C VAL A 117 6.16 -6.39 4.74
N ASP A 118 5.98 -5.69 5.87
CA ASP A 118 5.51 -6.29 7.13
C ASP A 118 3.96 -6.30 7.21
N GLU A 119 3.27 -5.37 6.54
CA GLU A 119 1.79 -5.33 6.43
C GLU A 119 1.33 -4.80 5.08
N PHE A 120 0.33 -5.45 4.46
CA PHE A 120 -0.25 -5.01 3.21
C PHE A 120 -1.74 -4.67 3.38
N VAL A 121 -2.06 -3.39 3.26
CA VAL A 121 -3.41 -2.85 3.43
C VAL A 121 -4.12 -2.82 2.09
N LEU A 122 -5.30 -3.42 2.02
CA LEU A 122 -6.11 -3.48 0.79
C LEU A 122 -7.38 -2.63 0.92
N TRP A 123 -7.64 -1.81 -0.10
CA TRP A 123 -8.80 -0.92 -0.17
C TRP A 123 -9.77 -1.38 -1.25
N PRO A 124 -11.01 -1.78 -0.89
CA PRO A 124 -11.98 -2.20 -1.89
C PRO A 124 -12.48 -0.99 -2.69
N CYS A 125 -12.47 -1.10 -4.02
CA CYS A 125 -13.08 -0.12 -4.92
C CYS A 125 -14.62 -0.21 -4.93
N ILE A 126 -15.17 -1.37 -4.56
CA ILE A 126 -16.61 -1.63 -4.55
C ILE A 126 -17.15 -1.41 -3.12
N PRO A 127 -18.15 -0.55 -2.91
CA PRO A 127 -18.71 -0.27 -1.58
C PRO A 127 -19.66 -1.39 -1.12
N SER A 128 -19.14 -2.60 -0.97
CA SER A 128 -19.88 -3.79 -0.50
C SER A 128 -19.06 -4.54 0.53
N LEU A 129 -19.70 -4.94 1.63
CA LEU A 129 -19.05 -5.75 2.68
C LEU A 129 -18.58 -7.11 2.16
N ASP A 130 -19.23 -7.64 1.12
CA ASP A 130 -18.82 -8.86 0.41
C ASP A 130 -17.38 -8.78 -0.12
N GLN A 131 -16.81 -7.58 -0.34
CA GLN A 131 -15.39 -7.44 -0.69
C GLN A 131 -14.46 -7.90 0.43
N VAL A 132 -14.85 -7.68 1.70
CA VAL A 132 -14.06 -8.10 2.87
C VAL A 132 -14.11 -9.63 2.98
N ASP A 133 -15.30 -10.22 2.84
CA ASP A 133 -15.47 -11.68 2.91
C ASP A 133 -14.70 -12.38 1.78
N ARG A 134 -14.83 -11.91 0.54
CA ARG A 134 -14.07 -12.44 -0.61
C ARG A 134 -12.57 -12.32 -0.44
N LEU A 135 -12.09 -11.24 0.17
CA LEU A 135 -10.67 -11.07 0.43
C LEU A 135 -10.20 -12.04 1.54
N ALA A 136 -11.00 -12.21 2.59
CA ALA A 136 -10.71 -13.12 3.69
C ALA A 136 -10.59 -14.59 3.21
N GLU A 137 -11.43 -15.01 2.24
CA GLU A 137 -11.33 -16.33 1.61
C GLU A 137 -9.99 -16.60 0.91
N LEU A 138 -9.23 -15.56 0.54
CA LEU A 138 -7.93 -15.72 -0.13
C LEU A 138 -6.77 -15.94 0.84
N VAL A 139 -6.94 -15.58 2.12
CA VAL A 139 -5.91 -15.63 3.17
C VAL A 139 -6.21 -16.66 4.26
N GLY A 140 -7.35 -17.35 4.17
CA GLY A 140 -7.80 -18.41 5.07
C GLY A 140 -7.04 -19.71 4.96
#